data_AF-A0A3P3QYT6-F1
#
_entry.id   AF-A0A3P3QYT6-F1
#
_cell.length_a   1.000
_cell.length_b   1.000
_cell.length_c   1.000
_cell.angle_alpha   90.00
_cell.angle_beta   90.00
_cell.angle_gamma   90.00
#
_symmetry.space_group_name_H-M   'P 1'
#
loop_
_entity.id
_entity.type
_entity.pdbx_description
1 polymer ?
#
loop_
_entity_poly.entity_id
_entity_poly.type
_entity_poly.pdbx_seq_one_letter_code
_entity_poly.pdbx_strand_id
1 'polypeptide(L)'
;MIAQMSSKSKIYHRPGCRFINRIEEKSLVSFDLDDGRIKYLKPCKCCCNIKFLYNGYRENLKDVFRDLPIWTELKEDYIGVHTDWYNWRVSLSKSSQDIRLYLEEWNEELQKDLLIRVDEIGKSKNLKTAMRYIAKEERVAFYPCKYRKYALGIEYLANKRGVQIEFDDTDLYILTDMAAWKISYIQYFNRYKLLHCPFNEKPLTMEEAKTAHYHVQRDVEKNQSPYNHLEYIVKHDEAKKLMQISYKKLPKVTKQQKKYYRQAENREKRNSIRRVWKLFEELESGKEKYGSRF
;
A
#
# COMPACT_ATOMS: atom_id res chain seq x y z
N MET A 1 -8.80 28.18 -1.54
CA MET A 1 -7.66 29.04 -1.99
C MET A 1 -8.22 30.42 -2.23
N ILE A 2 -7.62 31.49 -1.67
CA ILE A 2 -8.19 32.84 -1.78
C ILE A 2 -7.89 33.46 -3.15
N ALA A 3 -8.93 33.92 -3.84
CA ALA A 3 -8.85 34.73 -5.04
C ALA A 3 -9.29 36.17 -4.75
N GLN A 4 -8.88 37.07 -5.63
CA GLN A 4 -9.12 38.50 -5.51
C GLN A 4 -9.71 39.05 -6.81
N MET A 5 -10.59 40.04 -6.71
CA MET A 5 -11.17 40.72 -7.87
C MET A 5 -11.49 42.18 -7.55
N SER A 6 -11.64 43.01 -8.58
CA SER A 6 -12.28 44.31 -8.40
C SER A 6 -13.80 44.11 -8.33
N SER A 7 -14.48 44.77 -7.39
CA SER A 7 -15.95 44.84 -7.30
C SER A 7 -16.61 45.36 -8.58
N LYS A 8 -15.86 46.13 -9.39
CA LYS A 8 -16.31 46.68 -10.68
C LYS A 8 -16.10 45.72 -11.85
N SER A 9 -15.35 44.64 -11.66
CA SER A 9 -14.99 43.70 -12.72
C SER A 9 -15.55 42.30 -12.44
N LYS A 10 -15.89 41.54 -13.49
CA LYS A 10 -16.20 40.12 -13.35
C LYS A 10 -14.98 39.23 -13.56
N ILE A 11 -13.76 39.74 -13.34
CA ILE A 11 -12.51 39.00 -13.53
C ILE A 11 -11.87 38.74 -12.18
N TYR A 12 -11.64 37.47 -11.84
CA TYR A 12 -10.91 37.10 -10.64
C TYR A 12 -9.48 36.72 -10.94
N HIS A 13 -8.65 36.90 -9.93
CA HIS A 13 -7.20 36.76 -9.97
C HIS A 13 -6.75 35.85 -8.84
N ARG A 14 -5.70 35.07 -9.10
CA ARG A 14 -4.97 34.32 -8.07
C ARG A 14 -3.91 35.22 -7.43
N PRO A 15 -3.52 34.95 -6.17
CA PRO A 15 -2.46 35.69 -5.50
C PRO A 15 -1.18 35.76 -6.35
N GLY A 16 -0.49 36.91 -6.30
CA GLY A 16 0.71 37.16 -7.11
C GLY A 16 0.44 37.63 -8.54
N CYS A 17 -0.83 37.81 -8.95
CA CYS A 17 -1.12 38.42 -10.25
C CYS A 17 -0.75 39.90 -10.28
N ARG A 18 0.08 40.31 -11.25
CA ARG A 18 0.49 41.71 -11.46
C ARG A 18 -0.65 42.71 -11.61
N PHE A 19 -1.84 42.26 -12.01
CA PHE A 19 -3.01 43.13 -12.20
C PHE A 19 -3.76 43.42 -10.89
N ILE A 20 -3.59 42.59 -9.86
CA ILE A 20 -4.21 42.83 -8.54
C ILE A 20 -3.69 44.13 -7.94
N ASN A 21 -2.37 44.37 -8.04
CA ASN A 21 -1.72 45.57 -7.51
C ASN A 21 -2.18 46.87 -8.18
N ARG A 22 -2.95 46.79 -9.26
CA ARG A 22 -3.53 47.95 -9.97
C ARG A 22 -4.96 48.24 -9.56
N ILE A 23 -5.58 47.39 -8.74
CA ILE A 23 -6.94 47.55 -8.24
C ILE A 23 -6.87 48.42 -6.98
N GLU A 24 -7.65 49.49 -6.94
CA GLU A 24 -7.79 50.32 -5.74
C GLU A 24 -8.30 49.47 -4.56
N GLU A 25 -7.70 49.63 -3.38
CA GLU A 25 -8.00 48.84 -2.18
C GLU A 25 -9.50 48.84 -1.83
N LYS A 26 -10.15 50.01 -1.90
CA LYS A 26 -11.61 50.16 -1.68
C LYS A 26 -12.49 49.33 -2.61
N SER A 27 -11.95 48.92 -3.77
CA SER A 27 -12.66 48.12 -4.77
C SER A 27 -12.20 46.66 -4.76
N LEU A 28 -11.26 46.28 -3.91
CA LEU A 28 -10.71 44.92 -3.89
C LEU A 28 -11.59 44.00 -3.03
N VAL A 29 -12.04 42.90 -3.62
CA VAL A 29 -12.84 41.87 -2.95
C VAL A 29 -12.07 40.56 -2.97
N SER A 30 -11.99 39.90 -1.82
CA SER A 30 -11.37 38.58 -1.67
C SER A 30 -12.43 37.52 -1.37
N PHE A 31 -12.26 36.32 -1.90
CA PHE A 31 -13.19 35.21 -1.68
C PHE A 31 -12.47 33.87 -1.90
N ASP A 32 -13.03 32.76 -1.41
CA ASP A 32 -12.45 31.44 -1.67
C ASP A 32 -12.87 30.94 -3.05
N LEU A 33 -11.93 30.47 -3.87
CA LEU A 33 -12.22 29.83 -5.16
C LEU A 33 -13.21 28.65 -5.07
N ASP A 34 -13.34 28.04 -3.88
CA ASP A 34 -14.23 26.90 -3.63
C ASP A 34 -15.65 27.32 -3.20
N ASP A 35 -15.93 28.62 -3.00
CA ASP A 35 -17.24 29.14 -2.56
C ASP A 35 -18.33 29.14 -3.65
N GLY A 36 -17.98 28.68 -4.87
CA GLY A 36 -18.89 28.59 -6.02
C GLY A 36 -19.06 29.88 -6.81
N ARG A 37 -18.58 31.04 -6.34
CA ARG A 37 -18.69 32.33 -7.05
C ARG A 37 -17.99 32.32 -8.40
N ILE A 38 -16.90 31.56 -8.53
CA ILE A 38 -16.13 31.48 -9.77
C ILE A 38 -16.95 31.01 -10.98
N LYS A 39 -18.07 30.30 -10.76
CA LYS A 39 -18.97 29.88 -11.84
C LYS A 39 -19.56 31.06 -12.62
N TYR A 40 -19.67 32.21 -11.99
CA TYR A 40 -20.26 33.44 -12.56
C TYR A 40 -19.20 34.50 -12.90
N LEU A 41 -17.92 34.16 -12.76
CA LEU A 41 -16.80 35.07 -12.96
C LEU A 41 -15.86 34.53 -14.04
N LYS A 42 -15.10 35.42 -14.67
CA LYS A 42 -14.11 35.08 -15.69
C LYS A 42 -12.72 34.90 -15.06
N PRO A 43 -12.00 33.81 -15.35
CA PRO A 43 -10.61 33.66 -14.91
C PRO A 43 -9.72 34.71 -15.58
N CYS A 44 -8.84 35.34 -14.82
CA CYS A 44 -7.81 36.20 -15.39
C CYS A 44 -6.84 35.38 -16.26
N LYS A 45 -6.73 35.73 -17.55
CA LYS A 45 -5.82 35.07 -18.50
C LYS A 45 -4.34 35.10 -18.07
N CYS A 46 -3.96 36.04 -17.21
CA CYS A 46 -2.58 36.21 -16.75
C CYS A 46 -2.18 35.20 -15.65
N CYS A 47 -3.07 34.92 -14.69
CA CYS A 47 -2.73 34.12 -13.50
C CYS A 47 -3.56 32.84 -13.34
N CYS A 48 -4.66 32.70 -14.07
CA CYS A 48 -5.53 31.52 -14.02
C CYS A 48 -5.23 30.58 -15.20
N ASN A 49 -3.95 30.32 -15.43
CA ASN A 49 -3.43 29.42 -16.47
C ASN A 49 -2.34 28.50 -15.88
N ILE A 50 -2.08 27.38 -16.55
CA ILE A 50 -1.14 26.36 -16.05
C ILE A 50 0.30 26.89 -15.94
N LYS A 51 0.74 27.74 -16.87
CA LYS A 51 2.08 28.35 -16.88
C LYS A 51 2.34 29.20 -15.63
N PHE A 52 1.37 30.00 -15.21
CA PHE A 52 1.47 30.79 -13.98
C PHE A 52 1.57 29.88 -12.75
N LEU A 53 0.75 28.84 -12.67
CA LEU A 53 0.78 27.88 -11.57
C LEU A 53 2.11 27.13 -11.50
N TYR A 54 2.64 26.68 -12.63
CA TYR A 54 3.92 26.01 -12.72
C TYR A 54 5.06 26.92 -12.26
N ASN A 55 5.15 28.14 -12.81
CA ASN A 55 6.20 29.08 -12.47
C ASN A 55 6.18 29.47 -10.99
N GLY A 56 4.98 29.67 -10.41
CA GLY A 56 4.83 29.97 -8.99
C GLY A 56 5.18 28.80 -8.06
N TYR A 57 5.16 27.57 -8.56
CA TYR A 57 5.44 26.36 -7.78
C TYR A 57 6.81 25.73 -8.09
N ARG A 58 7.52 26.23 -9.11
CA ARG A 58 8.74 25.62 -9.65
C ARG A 58 9.81 25.36 -8.61
N GLU A 59 10.05 26.31 -7.71
CA GLU A 59 11.05 26.15 -6.66
C GLU A 59 10.65 25.05 -5.65
N ASN A 60 9.36 24.86 -5.39
CA ASN A 60 8.88 23.80 -4.50
C ASN A 60 9.02 22.40 -5.11
N LEU A 61 9.20 22.28 -6.43
CA LEU A 61 9.42 20.98 -7.07
C LEU A 61 10.71 20.32 -6.58
N LYS A 62 11.75 21.12 -6.29
CA LYS A 62 13.01 20.63 -5.71
C LYS A 62 12.82 19.93 -4.38
N ASP A 63 11.85 20.39 -3.57
CA ASP A 63 11.53 19.78 -2.29
C ASP A 63 10.62 18.56 -2.44
N VAL A 64 9.61 18.64 -3.31
CA VAL A 64 8.65 17.54 -3.49
C VAL A 64 9.31 16.32 -4.14
N PHE A 65 10.25 16.55 -5.07
CA PHE A 65 10.92 15.50 -5.84
C PHE A 65 12.38 15.29 -5.45
N ARG A 66 12.80 15.78 -4.26
CA ARG A 66 14.21 15.82 -3.83
C ARG A 66 15.00 14.52 -4.05
N ASP A 67 14.36 13.38 -3.79
CA ASP A 67 14.99 12.05 -3.81
C ASP A 67 14.49 11.18 -4.97
N LEU A 68 13.79 11.78 -5.94
CA LEU A 68 13.16 11.06 -7.04
C LEU A 68 13.73 11.58 -8.37
N PRO A 69 14.04 10.69 -9.33
CA PRO A 69 14.55 11.07 -10.65
C PRO A 69 13.43 11.62 -11.55
N ILE A 70 12.66 12.58 -11.03
CA ILE A 70 11.51 13.17 -11.68
C ILE A 70 11.93 14.49 -12.31
N TRP A 71 11.56 14.67 -13.57
CA TRP A 71 11.70 15.94 -14.25
C TRP A 71 10.36 16.41 -14.82
N THR A 72 10.24 17.72 -15.01
CA THR A 72 8.99 18.34 -15.43
C THR A 72 9.18 19.23 -16.64
N GLU A 73 8.25 19.15 -17.57
CA GLU A 73 8.20 19.96 -18.79
C GLU A 73 6.95 20.83 -18.77
N LEU A 74 7.08 22.12 -19.06
CA LEU A 74 5.91 22.99 -19.28
C LEU A 74 5.60 23.05 -20.77
N LYS A 75 4.43 22.54 -21.17
CA LYS A 75 3.86 22.72 -22.50
C LYS A 75 2.80 23.82 -22.49
N GLU A 76 2.17 24.07 -23.64
CA GLU A 76 1.24 25.20 -23.79
C GLU A 76 0.04 25.13 -22.84
N ASP A 77 -0.55 23.94 -22.68
CA ASP A 77 -1.80 23.71 -21.97
C ASP A 77 -1.69 22.73 -20.79
N TYR A 78 -0.54 22.07 -20.62
CA TYR A 78 -0.27 21.15 -19.51
C TYR A 78 1.19 21.16 -19.06
N ILE A 79 1.43 20.52 -17.91
CA ILE A 79 2.76 20.18 -17.39
C ILE A 79 2.94 18.68 -17.57
N GLY A 80 3.98 18.28 -18.31
CA GLY A 80 4.46 16.90 -18.35
C GLY A 80 5.29 16.62 -17.10
N VAL A 81 5.05 15.50 -16.44
CA VAL A 81 5.87 15.03 -15.33
C VAL A 81 6.31 13.63 -15.65
N HIS A 82 7.62 13.45 -15.78
CA HIS A 82 8.25 12.24 -16.26
C HIS A 82 9.02 11.61 -15.10
N THR A 83 8.79 10.32 -14.93
CA THR A 83 9.32 9.51 -13.85
C THR A 83 9.89 8.21 -14.43
N ASP A 84 10.53 7.37 -13.63
CA ASP A 84 11.09 6.11 -14.15
C ASP A 84 9.99 5.12 -14.53
N TRP A 85 8.86 5.17 -13.82
CA TRP A 85 7.76 4.21 -13.98
C TRP A 85 6.59 4.74 -14.80
N TYR A 86 6.40 6.05 -14.81
CA TYR A 86 5.19 6.69 -15.29
C TYR A 86 5.43 8.01 -16.01
N ASN A 87 4.55 8.30 -16.96
CA ASN A 87 4.40 9.63 -17.55
C ASN A 87 3.07 10.22 -17.10
N TRP A 88 3.10 11.47 -16.65
CA TRP A 88 1.90 12.14 -16.14
C TRP A 88 1.67 13.46 -16.87
N ARG A 89 0.39 13.79 -17.01
CA ARG A 89 -0.06 15.07 -17.56
C ARG A 89 -0.89 15.81 -16.53
N VAL A 90 -0.44 17.01 -16.16
CA VAL A 90 -1.15 17.90 -15.24
C VAL A 90 -1.69 19.10 -16.02
N SER A 91 -3.01 19.24 -16.08
CA SER A 91 -3.69 20.33 -16.78
C SER A 91 -4.63 21.09 -15.86
N LEU A 92 -5.11 22.25 -16.33
CA LEU A 92 -6.02 23.11 -15.58
C LEU A 92 -7.35 23.22 -16.33
N SER A 93 -8.45 22.90 -15.66
CA SER A 93 -9.78 23.11 -16.23
C SER A 93 -10.05 24.60 -16.42
N LYS A 94 -10.36 25.03 -17.66
CA LYS A 94 -10.68 26.44 -17.95
C LYS A 94 -11.92 26.93 -17.17
N SER A 95 -12.95 26.10 -17.05
CA SER A 95 -14.23 26.46 -16.42
C SER A 95 -14.17 26.39 -14.90
N SER A 96 -13.71 25.27 -14.33
CA SER A 96 -13.73 25.07 -12.87
C SER A 96 -12.44 25.48 -12.18
N GLN A 97 -11.36 25.70 -12.93
CA GLN A 97 -10.00 25.96 -12.39
C GLN A 97 -9.44 24.82 -11.52
N ASP A 98 -10.03 23.63 -11.62
CA ASP A 98 -9.52 22.44 -10.97
C ASP A 98 -8.34 21.88 -11.78
N ILE A 99 -7.34 21.39 -11.05
CA ILE A 99 -6.24 20.61 -11.58
C ILE A 99 -6.81 19.26 -12.02
N ARG A 100 -6.41 18.82 -13.21
CA ARG A 100 -6.71 17.49 -13.73
C ARG A 100 -5.41 16.75 -13.95
N LEU A 101 -5.31 15.58 -13.36
CA LEU A 101 -4.18 14.68 -13.47
C LEU A 101 -4.57 13.51 -14.36
N TYR A 102 -3.66 13.17 -15.27
CA TYR A 102 -3.78 12.02 -16.14
C TYR A 102 -2.50 11.21 -16.08
N LEU A 103 -2.64 9.90 -16.06
CA LEU A 103 -1.56 8.97 -16.37
C LEU A 103 -1.54 8.76 -17.89
N GLU A 104 -0.36 8.85 -18.47
CA GLU A 104 -0.11 8.68 -19.90
C GLU A 104 0.50 7.30 -20.13
N GLU A 105 -0.27 6.43 -20.77
CA GLU A 105 0.12 5.05 -21.07
C GLU A 105 0.18 4.85 -22.58
N TRP A 106 1.29 4.33 -23.09
CA TRP A 106 1.40 3.95 -24.49
C TRP A 106 0.54 2.74 -24.78
N ASN A 107 -0.35 2.84 -25.77
CA ASN A 107 -1.14 1.72 -26.25
C ASN A 107 -0.58 1.22 -27.59
N GLU A 108 -0.02 0.00 -27.58
CA GLU A 108 0.59 -0.62 -28.75
C GLU A 108 -0.40 -0.92 -29.87
N GLU A 109 -1.63 -1.32 -29.57
CA GLU A 109 -2.64 -1.64 -30.58
C GLU A 109 -3.10 -0.40 -31.35
N LEU A 110 -3.27 0.72 -30.64
CA LEU A 110 -3.75 1.98 -31.18
C LEU A 110 -2.62 2.92 -31.62
N GLN A 111 -1.35 2.53 -31.38
CA GLN A 111 -0.15 3.31 -31.67
C GLN A 111 -0.25 4.76 -31.16
N LYS A 112 -0.77 4.94 -29.94
CA LYS A 112 -0.97 6.26 -29.34
C LYS A 112 -0.98 6.22 -27.82
N ASP A 113 -0.70 7.38 -27.23
CA ASP A 113 -0.87 7.58 -25.79
C ASP A 113 -2.35 7.63 -25.39
N LEU A 114 -2.70 6.81 -24.40
CA LEU A 114 -3.96 6.87 -23.68
C LEU A 114 -3.80 7.72 -22.43
N LEU A 115 -4.78 8.60 -22.22
CA LEU A 115 -4.84 9.46 -21.04
C LEU A 115 -5.87 8.90 -20.06
N ILE A 116 -5.38 8.25 -19.02
CA ILE A 116 -6.21 7.70 -17.93
C ILE A 116 -6.37 8.79 -16.88
N ARG A 117 -7.61 9.21 -16.64
CA ARG A 117 -7.90 10.24 -15.66
C ARG A 117 -7.77 9.70 -14.24
N VAL A 118 -7.06 10.44 -13.39
CA VAL A 118 -6.85 10.14 -11.96
C VAL A 118 -7.79 11.02 -11.14
N ASP A 119 -8.81 10.43 -10.55
CA ASP A 119 -9.85 11.16 -9.80
C ASP A 119 -9.52 11.30 -8.30
N GLU A 120 -8.50 10.59 -7.81
CA GLU A 120 -8.03 10.59 -6.42
C GLU A 120 -7.57 11.97 -5.93
N ILE A 121 -7.11 12.83 -6.84
CA ILE A 121 -6.73 14.22 -6.50
C ILE A 121 -7.95 15.13 -6.28
N GLY A 122 -9.15 14.65 -6.61
CA GLY A 122 -10.41 15.37 -6.47
C GLY A 122 -10.44 16.70 -7.24
N LYS A 123 -11.24 17.65 -6.74
CA LYS A 123 -11.40 19.00 -7.34
C LYS A 123 -10.36 19.99 -6.80
N SER A 124 -9.10 19.58 -6.66
CA SER A 124 -8.05 20.47 -6.14
C SER A 124 -7.75 21.58 -7.13
N LYS A 125 -7.66 22.83 -6.66
CA LYS A 125 -7.23 23.99 -7.48
C LYS A 125 -5.73 24.31 -7.32
N ASN A 126 -4.98 23.43 -6.63
CA ASN A 126 -3.59 23.64 -6.26
C ASN A 126 -2.68 22.57 -6.88
N LEU A 127 -1.64 23.02 -7.58
CA LEU A 127 -0.64 22.16 -8.21
C LEU A 127 0.11 21.27 -7.19
N LYS A 128 0.31 21.76 -5.96
CA LYS A 128 0.93 21.01 -4.86
C LYS A 128 0.29 19.65 -4.62
N THR A 129 -1.03 19.56 -4.74
CA THR A 129 -1.76 18.30 -4.51
C THR A 129 -1.37 17.26 -5.56
N ALA A 130 -1.36 17.64 -6.84
CA ALA A 130 -0.97 16.75 -7.93
C ALA A 130 0.50 16.33 -7.82
N MET A 131 1.42 17.27 -7.57
CA MET A 131 2.85 16.95 -7.46
C MET A 131 3.15 16.02 -6.28
N ARG A 132 2.49 16.22 -5.12
CA ARG A 132 2.64 15.31 -3.97
C ARG A 132 2.05 13.93 -4.24
N TYR A 133 0.95 13.86 -4.99
CA TYR A 133 0.35 12.60 -5.39
C TYR A 133 1.31 11.83 -6.32
N ILE A 134 1.84 12.47 -7.36
CA ILE A 134 2.81 11.86 -8.29
C ILE A 134 4.04 11.34 -7.52
N ALA A 135 4.63 12.17 -6.65
CA ALA A 135 5.79 11.76 -5.84
C ALA A 135 5.47 10.55 -4.94
N LYS A 136 4.25 10.46 -4.42
CA LYS A 136 3.82 9.34 -3.58
C LYS A 136 3.67 8.06 -4.40
N GLU A 137 3.04 8.13 -5.57
CA GLU A 137 2.86 6.96 -6.45
C GLU A 137 4.20 6.45 -6.97
N GLU A 138 5.13 7.35 -7.33
CA GLU A 138 6.47 6.97 -7.78
C GLU A 138 7.25 6.21 -6.69
N ARG A 139 7.19 6.67 -5.44
CA ARG A 139 7.86 6.01 -4.29
C ARG A 139 7.40 4.58 -4.06
N VAL A 140 6.22 4.21 -4.56
CA VAL A 140 5.67 2.86 -4.41
C VAL A 140 5.51 2.14 -5.74
N ALA A 141 5.98 2.72 -6.85
CA ALA A 141 5.76 2.20 -8.19
C ALA A 141 6.40 0.82 -8.40
N PHE A 142 7.58 0.63 -7.80
CA PHE A 142 8.31 -0.64 -7.78
C PHE A 142 7.52 -1.79 -7.13
N TYR A 143 6.61 -1.51 -6.19
CA TYR A 143 5.80 -2.56 -5.57
C TYR A 143 4.61 -2.93 -6.45
N PRO A 144 4.19 -4.21 -6.44
CA PRO A 144 3.00 -4.61 -7.17
C PRO A 144 1.76 -3.83 -6.72
N CYS A 145 0.94 -3.43 -7.68
CA CYS A 145 -0.16 -2.47 -7.49
C CYS A 145 -1.08 -2.80 -6.30
N LYS A 146 -1.31 -4.09 -6.03
CA LYS A 146 -2.19 -4.55 -4.94
C LYS A 146 -1.60 -4.26 -3.57
N TYR A 147 -0.28 -4.32 -3.42
CA TYR A 147 0.39 -4.17 -2.14
C TYR A 147 0.86 -2.74 -1.84
N ARG A 148 0.94 -1.85 -2.83
CA ARG A 148 1.46 -0.46 -2.70
C ARG A 148 0.99 0.29 -1.46
N LYS A 149 -0.30 0.21 -1.15
CA LYS A 149 -0.90 0.87 0.03
C LYS A 149 -0.24 0.44 1.34
N TYR A 150 0.21 -0.80 1.44
CA TYR A 150 0.74 -1.42 2.65
C TYR A 150 2.24 -1.67 2.59
N ALA A 151 2.87 -1.60 1.41
CA ALA A 151 4.26 -2.01 1.16
C ALA A 151 5.26 -1.43 2.16
N LEU A 152 5.31 -0.10 2.31
CA LEU A 152 6.24 0.56 3.24
C LEU A 152 6.03 0.12 4.71
N GLY A 153 4.79 -0.11 5.11
CA GLY A 153 4.48 -0.59 6.47
C GLY A 153 4.90 -2.04 6.67
N ILE A 154 4.71 -2.88 5.65
CA ILE A 154 5.11 -4.29 5.64
C ILE A 154 6.64 -4.39 5.73
N GLU A 155 7.38 -3.64 4.91
CA GLU A 155 8.84 -3.62 4.96
C GLU A 155 9.38 -3.15 6.32
N TYR A 156 8.84 -2.06 6.85
CA TYR A 156 9.22 -1.57 8.17
C TYR A 156 9.00 -2.64 9.26
N LEU A 157 7.84 -3.30 9.25
CA LEU A 157 7.53 -4.34 10.23
C LEU A 157 8.41 -5.58 10.04
N ALA A 158 8.66 -6.00 8.81
CA ALA A 158 9.52 -7.12 8.47
C ALA A 158 10.96 -6.88 8.97
N ASN A 159 11.53 -5.72 8.62
CA ASN A 159 12.86 -5.31 9.08
C ASN A 159 12.96 -5.24 10.61
N LYS A 160 11.95 -4.64 11.27
CA LYS A 160 11.90 -4.55 12.73
C LYS A 160 11.86 -5.92 13.41
N ARG A 161 11.28 -6.93 12.75
CA ARG A 161 11.09 -8.28 13.30
C ARG A 161 12.10 -9.30 12.78
N GLY A 162 13.02 -8.90 11.90
CA GLY A 162 13.99 -9.79 11.27
C GLY A 162 13.34 -10.85 10.37
N VAL A 163 12.22 -10.50 9.73
CA VAL A 163 11.50 -11.40 8.80
C VAL A 163 11.89 -11.04 7.37
N GLN A 164 12.17 -12.04 6.55
CA GLN A 164 12.46 -11.84 5.14
C GLN A 164 11.16 -11.77 4.35
N ILE A 165 11.08 -10.86 3.39
CA ILE A 165 9.91 -10.70 2.52
C ILE A 165 10.34 -10.50 1.08
N GLU A 166 9.50 -10.95 0.15
CA GLU A 166 9.67 -10.66 -1.26
C GLU A 166 8.30 -10.51 -1.94
N PHE A 167 8.19 -9.49 -2.79
CA PHE A 167 7.00 -9.26 -3.61
C PHE A 167 7.19 -9.94 -4.97
N ASP A 168 6.20 -10.71 -5.40
CA ASP A 168 6.16 -11.39 -6.69
C ASP A 168 4.79 -11.18 -7.32
N ASP A 169 4.63 -10.03 -8.00
CA ASP A 169 3.42 -9.54 -8.68
C ASP A 169 2.09 -9.73 -7.90
N THR A 170 1.55 -10.96 -7.92
CA THR A 170 0.30 -11.33 -7.25
C THR A 170 0.48 -11.73 -5.77
N ASP A 171 1.66 -12.20 -5.41
CA ASP A 171 1.96 -12.83 -4.13
C ASP A 171 3.01 -12.04 -3.33
N LEU A 172 2.89 -12.10 -2.01
CA LEU A 172 3.89 -11.62 -1.06
C LEU A 172 4.38 -12.83 -0.26
N TYR A 173 5.63 -13.20 -0.49
CA TYR A 173 6.32 -14.27 0.20
C TYR A 173 6.97 -13.74 1.47
N ILE A 174 6.84 -14.51 2.54
CA ILE A 174 7.31 -14.14 3.87
C ILE A 174 8.01 -15.35 4.47
N LEU A 175 9.30 -15.21 4.75
CA LEU A 175 10.11 -16.23 5.38
C LEU A 175 10.43 -15.86 6.82
N THR A 176 9.99 -16.72 7.73
CA THR A 176 10.39 -16.69 9.14
C THR A 176 11.38 -17.83 9.40
N ASP A 177 11.90 -17.91 10.62
CA ASP A 177 12.69 -19.06 11.08
C ASP A 177 11.84 -20.30 11.41
N MET A 178 10.51 -20.19 11.33
CA MET A 178 9.57 -21.26 11.69
C MET A 178 8.86 -21.87 10.48
N ALA A 179 8.51 -21.04 9.50
CA ALA A 179 7.74 -21.45 8.34
C ALA A 179 7.89 -20.47 7.18
N ALA A 180 7.52 -20.95 5.98
CA ALA A 180 7.26 -20.11 4.85
C ALA A 180 5.77 -19.73 4.84
N TRP A 181 5.52 -18.46 4.56
CA TRP A 181 4.19 -17.88 4.50
C TRP A 181 4.01 -17.18 3.16
N LYS A 182 2.76 -17.14 2.71
CA LYS A 182 2.40 -16.48 1.47
C LYS A 182 1.10 -15.72 1.65
N ILE A 183 1.08 -14.46 1.24
CA ILE A 183 -0.15 -13.68 1.13
C ILE A 183 -0.45 -13.56 -0.36
N SER A 184 -1.59 -14.11 -0.78
CA SER A 184 -2.04 -14.03 -2.17
C SER A 184 -3.22 -13.08 -2.30
N TYR A 185 -3.22 -12.25 -3.33
CA TYR A 185 -4.34 -11.39 -3.67
C TYR A 185 -5.34 -12.10 -4.58
N ILE A 186 -6.61 -12.17 -4.18
CA ILE A 186 -7.68 -12.77 -4.98
C ILE A 186 -8.49 -11.65 -5.65
N GLN A 187 -8.26 -11.45 -6.94
CA GLN A 187 -8.87 -10.35 -7.72
C GLN A 187 -10.40 -10.38 -7.71
N TYR A 188 -11.02 -11.55 -7.92
CA TYR A 188 -12.48 -11.67 -7.99
C TYR A 188 -13.20 -11.21 -6.71
N PHE A 189 -12.59 -11.43 -5.55
CA PHE A 189 -13.17 -11.06 -4.25
C PHE A 189 -12.56 -9.80 -3.64
N ASN A 190 -11.61 -9.16 -4.34
CA ASN A 190 -10.84 -8.01 -3.84
C ASN A 190 -10.35 -8.21 -2.39
N ARG A 191 -9.73 -9.36 -2.12
CA ARG A 191 -9.28 -9.70 -0.76
C ARG A 191 -7.98 -10.48 -0.77
N TYR A 192 -7.29 -10.45 0.37
CA TYR A 192 -6.07 -11.22 0.59
C TYR A 192 -6.36 -12.55 1.27
N LYS A 193 -5.54 -13.55 0.94
CA LYS A 193 -5.58 -14.89 1.51
C LYS A 193 -4.23 -15.23 2.10
N LEU A 194 -4.22 -15.65 3.36
CA LEU A 194 -3.01 -16.13 4.01
C LEU A 194 -2.84 -17.64 3.80
N LEU A 195 -1.65 -18.03 3.37
CA LEU A 195 -1.23 -19.41 3.23
C LEU A 195 0.07 -19.66 4.01
N HIS A 196 0.26 -20.92 4.39
CA HIS A 196 1.32 -21.38 5.27
C HIS A 196 1.92 -22.68 4.74
N CYS A 197 3.23 -22.80 4.88
CA CYS A 197 4.02 -24.00 4.60
C CYS A 197 5.03 -24.19 5.75
N PRO A 198 4.80 -25.15 6.67
CA PRO A 198 5.69 -25.40 7.78
C PRO A 198 6.99 -26.03 7.27
N PHE A 199 8.12 -25.71 7.93
CA PHE A 199 9.39 -26.33 7.58
C PHE A 199 9.44 -27.80 7.98
N ASN A 200 9.86 -28.64 7.03
CA ASN A 200 10.19 -30.05 7.28
C ASN A 200 11.68 -30.12 7.63
N GLU A 201 12.00 -29.83 8.89
CA GLU A 201 13.34 -29.92 9.51
C GLU A 201 14.35 -28.84 9.11
N LYS A 202 14.35 -28.36 7.86
CA LYS A 202 15.23 -27.28 7.39
C LYS A 202 14.45 -26.03 6.98
N PRO A 203 14.93 -24.83 7.33
CA PRO A 203 14.40 -23.59 6.78
C PRO A 203 14.53 -23.57 5.26
N LEU A 204 13.50 -23.08 4.58
CA LEU A 204 13.53 -22.89 3.13
C LEU A 204 14.26 -21.58 2.79
N THR A 205 14.97 -21.58 1.67
CA THR A 205 15.39 -20.36 0.97
C THR A 205 14.19 -19.68 0.31
N MET A 206 14.33 -18.41 -0.08
CA MET A 206 13.23 -17.67 -0.73
C MET A 206 12.79 -18.32 -2.05
N GLU A 207 13.74 -18.84 -2.82
CA GLU A 207 13.48 -19.53 -4.08
C GLU A 207 12.75 -20.87 -3.89
N GLU A 208 13.11 -21.62 -2.85
CA GLU A 208 12.35 -22.83 -2.48
C GLU A 208 10.97 -22.48 -1.94
N ALA A 209 10.85 -21.38 -1.17
CA ALA A 209 9.56 -20.91 -0.67
C ALA A 209 8.62 -20.51 -1.80
N LYS A 210 9.11 -19.97 -2.92
CA LYS A 210 8.27 -19.62 -4.07
C LYS A 210 7.63 -20.83 -4.75
N THR A 211 8.33 -21.97 -4.74
CA THR A 211 7.91 -23.22 -5.39
C THR A 211 7.26 -24.23 -4.43
N ALA A 212 7.27 -23.94 -3.13
CA ALA A 212 6.72 -24.82 -2.11
C ALA A 212 5.19 -25.01 -2.20
N HIS A 213 4.70 -26.11 -1.62
CA HIS A 213 3.27 -26.39 -1.52
C HIS A 213 2.66 -25.73 -0.28
N TYR A 214 1.77 -24.76 -0.49
CA TYR A 214 1.10 -24.02 0.59
C TYR A 214 -0.31 -24.52 0.86
N HIS A 215 -0.74 -24.43 2.12
CA HIS A 215 -2.14 -24.63 2.52
C HIS A 215 -2.74 -23.37 3.13
N VAL A 216 -4.06 -23.26 3.05
CA VAL A 216 -4.79 -22.07 3.52
C VAL A 216 -4.82 -22.01 5.04
N GLN A 217 -4.44 -20.86 5.60
CA GLN A 217 -4.62 -20.59 7.02
C GLN A 217 -6.09 -20.22 7.28
N ARG A 218 -6.82 -21.07 8.02
CA ARG A 218 -8.28 -20.97 8.18
C ARG A 218 -8.76 -20.17 9.40
N ASP A 219 -7.90 -19.96 10.38
CA ASP A 219 -8.20 -19.25 11.62
C ASP A 219 -7.94 -17.74 11.54
N VAL A 220 -7.70 -17.23 10.34
CA VAL A 220 -7.58 -15.80 10.03
C VAL A 220 -8.89 -15.28 9.46
N GLU A 221 -9.26 -14.06 9.86
CA GLU A 221 -10.49 -13.41 9.39
C GLU A 221 -10.46 -13.15 7.89
N LYS A 222 -11.62 -13.31 7.24
CA LYS A 222 -11.77 -12.97 5.82
C LYS A 222 -11.73 -11.45 5.68
N ASN A 223 -10.87 -10.93 4.80
CA ASN A 223 -10.69 -9.50 4.46
C ASN A 223 -9.70 -8.72 5.36
N GLN A 224 -8.73 -9.37 5.97
CA GLN A 224 -7.62 -8.65 6.60
C GLN A 224 -6.66 -8.04 5.57
N SER A 225 -6.01 -6.94 5.97
CA SER A 225 -4.94 -6.34 5.19
C SER A 225 -3.68 -7.22 5.21
N PRO A 226 -2.80 -7.12 4.20
CA PRO A 226 -1.53 -7.83 4.20
C PRO A 226 -0.64 -7.44 5.40
N TYR A 227 -0.73 -6.19 5.86
CA TYR A 227 -0.05 -5.74 7.07
C TYR A 227 -0.54 -6.50 8.32
N ASN A 228 -1.86 -6.67 8.48
CA ASN A 228 -2.42 -7.43 9.60
C ASN A 228 -2.09 -8.92 9.51
N HIS A 229 -2.00 -9.47 8.29
CA HIS A 229 -1.49 -10.83 8.09
C HIS A 229 -0.04 -10.96 8.57
N LEU A 230 0.85 -10.01 8.26
CA LEU A 230 2.23 -10.03 8.76
C LEU A 230 2.27 -9.96 10.29
N GLU A 231 1.45 -9.12 10.93
CA GLU A 231 1.36 -9.11 12.40
C GLU A 231 0.88 -10.45 12.96
N TYR A 232 -0.09 -11.09 12.30
CA TYR A 232 -0.58 -12.42 12.68
C TYR A 232 0.54 -13.45 12.59
N ILE A 233 1.30 -13.48 11.47
CA ILE A 233 2.42 -14.41 11.25
C ILE A 233 3.43 -14.32 12.39
N VAL A 234 3.89 -13.11 12.73
CA VAL A 234 4.88 -12.90 13.80
C VAL A 234 4.36 -13.43 15.14
N LYS A 235 3.13 -13.08 15.52
CA LYS A 235 2.52 -13.54 16.78
C LYS A 235 2.31 -15.05 16.78
N HIS A 236 1.92 -15.62 15.65
CA HIS A 236 1.68 -17.04 15.50
C HIS A 236 2.99 -17.83 15.67
N ASP A 237 4.07 -17.41 15.00
CA ASP A 237 5.35 -18.09 15.04
C ASP A 237 6.06 -17.94 16.39
N GLU A 238 5.96 -16.76 17.03
CA GLU A 238 6.38 -16.58 18.43
C GLU A 238 5.66 -17.56 19.37
N ALA A 239 4.34 -17.73 19.21
CA ALA A 239 3.57 -18.70 20.01
C ALA A 239 3.99 -20.15 19.71
N LYS A 240 4.28 -20.50 18.46
CA LYS A 240 4.77 -21.83 18.07
C LYS A 240 6.13 -22.15 18.69
N LYS A 241 7.07 -21.20 18.71
CA LYS A 241 8.37 -21.35 19.40
C LYS A 241 8.18 -21.62 20.89
N LEU A 242 7.32 -20.84 21.54
CA LEU A 242 6.99 -21.09 22.96
C LEU A 242 6.40 -22.47 23.17
N MET A 243 5.54 -22.95 22.27
CA MET A 243 4.96 -24.29 22.33
C MET A 243 5.99 -25.41 22.15
N GLN A 244 7.01 -25.23 21.30
CA GLN A 244 8.11 -26.21 21.16
C GLN A 244 8.88 -26.39 22.47
N ILE A 245 9.04 -25.31 23.25
CA ILE A 245 9.67 -25.39 24.58
C ILE A 245 8.70 -25.96 25.61
N SER A 246 7.52 -25.35 25.74
CA SER A 246 6.41 -25.83 26.57
C SER A 246 5.17 -24.99 26.35
N TYR A 247 4.02 -25.63 26.12
CA TYR A 247 2.73 -24.95 26.04
C TYR A 247 2.40 -24.12 27.30
N LYS A 248 3.01 -24.45 28.46
CA LYS A 248 2.84 -23.72 29.72
C LYS A 248 3.34 -22.27 29.67
N LYS A 249 4.28 -21.96 28.76
CA LYS A 249 4.85 -20.62 28.56
C LYS A 249 3.97 -19.68 27.72
N LEU A 250 2.88 -20.19 27.14
CA LEU A 250 1.94 -19.36 26.38
C LEU A 250 1.25 -18.32 27.29
N PRO A 251 1.06 -17.08 26.82
CA PRO A 251 0.38 -16.04 27.59
C PRO A 251 -1.09 -16.40 27.85
N LYS A 252 -1.66 -15.87 28.94
CA LYS A 252 -3.02 -16.18 29.42
C LYS A 252 -3.81 -14.93 29.84
N VAL A 253 -3.41 -13.75 29.38
CA VAL A 253 -4.01 -12.49 29.84
C VAL A 253 -5.35 -12.27 29.16
N THR A 254 -5.37 -12.28 27.82
CA THR A 254 -6.58 -12.00 27.04
C THR A 254 -7.47 -13.24 26.87
N LYS A 255 -8.75 -13.03 26.53
CA LYS A 255 -9.69 -14.12 26.23
C LYS A 255 -9.18 -15.03 25.10
N GLN A 256 -8.58 -14.45 24.07
CA GLN A 256 -8.01 -15.17 22.94
C GLN A 256 -6.79 -16.00 23.37
N GLN A 257 -5.90 -15.42 24.17
CA GLN A 257 -4.73 -16.10 24.73
C GLN A 257 -5.13 -17.31 25.61
N LYS A 258 -6.12 -17.13 26.49
CA LYS A 258 -6.68 -18.23 27.31
C LYS A 258 -7.27 -19.34 26.44
N LYS A 259 -7.98 -19.00 25.35
CA LYS A 259 -8.52 -19.98 24.40
C LYS A 259 -7.38 -20.75 23.71
N TYR A 260 -6.36 -20.06 23.22
CA TYR A 260 -5.20 -20.68 22.57
C TYR A 260 -4.43 -21.60 23.52
N TYR A 261 -4.23 -21.18 24.77
CA TYR A 261 -3.62 -22.01 25.82
C TYR A 261 -4.39 -23.32 26.04
N ARG A 262 -5.71 -23.26 26.20
CA ARG A 262 -6.55 -24.47 26.40
C ARG A 262 -6.48 -25.39 25.18
N GLN A 263 -6.44 -24.84 23.98
CA GLN A 263 -6.29 -25.63 22.75
C GLN A 263 -4.94 -26.35 22.72
N ALA A 264 -3.85 -25.66 23.09
CA ALA A 264 -2.52 -26.25 23.18
C ALA A 264 -2.46 -27.35 24.26
N GLU A 265 -3.01 -27.10 25.45
CA GLU A 265 -3.10 -28.08 26.53
C GLU A 265 -3.87 -29.34 26.09
N ASN A 266 -5.03 -29.17 25.46
CA ASN A 266 -5.84 -30.29 24.96
C ASN A 266 -5.15 -31.04 23.82
N ARG A 267 -4.31 -30.36 23.02
CA ARG A 267 -3.50 -31.02 21.99
C ARG A 267 -2.41 -31.87 22.65
N GLU A 268 -1.76 -31.37 23.68
CA GLU A 268 -0.70 -32.08 24.38
C GLU A 268 -1.23 -33.32 25.12
N LYS A 269 -2.38 -33.20 25.79
CA LYS A 269 -3.08 -34.36 26.39
C LYS A 269 -3.41 -35.43 25.35
N ARG A 270 -3.85 -35.04 24.15
CA ARG A 270 -4.11 -35.99 23.05
C ARG A 270 -2.83 -36.61 22.51
N ASN A 271 -1.76 -35.83 22.38
CA ASN A 271 -0.46 -36.32 21.93
C ASN A 271 0.17 -37.29 22.94
N SER A 272 0.05 -37.02 24.25
CA SER A 272 0.54 -37.91 25.30
C SER A 272 -0.23 -39.24 25.28
N ILE A 273 -1.56 -39.19 25.17
CA ILE A 273 -2.40 -40.39 25.03
C ILE A 273 -1.99 -41.19 23.79
N ARG A 274 -1.86 -40.55 22.62
CA ARG A 274 -1.39 -41.22 21.39
C ARG A 274 -0.01 -41.84 21.52
N ARG A 275 0.92 -41.17 22.20
CA ARG A 275 2.27 -41.68 22.43
C ARG A 275 2.24 -42.96 23.27
N VAL A 276 1.41 -42.97 24.31
CA VAL A 276 1.20 -44.17 25.13
C VAL A 276 0.62 -45.31 24.30
N TRP A 277 -0.42 -45.05 23.49
CA TRP A 277 -0.97 -46.07 22.58
C TRP A 277 0.05 -46.60 21.58
N LYS A 278 0.86 -45.71 20.99
CA LYS A 278 1.95 -46.10 20.08
C LYS A 278 2.99 -47.00 20.75
N LEU A 279 3.35 -46.70 22.01
CA LEU A 279 4.26 -47.55 22.79
C LEU A 279 3.64 -48.93 23.06
N PHE A 280 2.33 -49.00 23.32
CA PHE A 280 1.64 -50.29 23.45
C PHE A 280 1.67 -51.07 22.13
N GLU A 281 1.34 -50.44 21.00
CA GLU A 281 1.41 -51.08 19.67
C GLU A 281 2.83 -51.60 19.35
N GLU A 282 3.86 -50.81 19.64
CA GLU A 282 5.27 -51.19 19.44
C GLU A 282 5.68 -52.37 20.35
N LEU A 283 5.21 -52.40 21.61
CA LEU A 283 5.46 -53.51 22.55
C LEU A 283 4.74 -54.80 22.15
N GLU A 284 3.50 -54.71 21.69
CA GLU A 284 2.71 -55.86 21.22
C GLU A 284 3.31 -56.45 19.94
N SER A 285 3.69 -55.60 18.98
CA SER A 285 4.39 -56.01 17.75
C SER A 285 5.77 -56.61 18.04
N GLY A 286 6.44 -56.12 19.08
CA GLY A 286 7.70 -56.67 19.58
C GLY A 286 7.54 -58.07 20.19
N LYS A 287 6.45 -58.31 20.94
CA LYS A 287 6.15 -59.64 21.50
C LYS A 287 5.94 -60.70 20.43
N GLU A 288 5.32 -60.37 19.29
CA GLU A 288 5.19 -61.32 18.17
C GLU A 288 6.56 -61.67 17.54
N LYS A 289 7.51 -60.73 17.51
CA LYS A 289 8.87 -60.97 16.98
C LYS A 289 9.77 -61.80 17.90
N TYR A 290 9.57 -61.74 19.22
CA TYR A 290 10.37 -62.50 20.19
C TYR A 290 9.65 -63.73 20.78
N GLY A 291 8.34 -63.86 20.56
CA GLY A 291 7.51 -64.99 20.99
C GLY A 291 7.54 -66.21 20.06
N SER A 292 8.16 -66.11 18.88
CA SER A 292 8.36 -67.24 17.95
C SER A 292 9.72 -67.95 18.09
N ARG A 293 10.43 -67.69 19.21
CA ARG A 293 11.72 -68.30 19.55
C ARG A 293 11.61 -69.20 20.78
N PHE A 294 10.64 -70.11 20.77
CA PHE A 294 10.64 -71.32 21.59
C PHE A 294 10.00 -72.46 20.81
#